data_AF-A0A8J9X195-F1
#
_entry.id   AF-A0A8J9X195-F1
#
_cell.length_a   1.000
_cell.length_b   1.000
_cell.length_c   1.000
_cell.angle_alpha   90.00
_cell.angle_beta   90.00
_cell.angle_gamma   90.00
#
_symmetry.space_group_name_H-M   'P 1'
#
loop_
_entity.id
_entity.type
_entity.pdbx_description
1 polymer ?
#
loop_
_entity_poly.entity_id
_entity_poly.type
_entity_poly.pdbx_seq_one_letter_code
_entity_poly.pdbx_strand_id
1 'polypeptide(L)' 'TREHNSQDYIYALKSIILDRVSSVFLDELRNEILILRSLDHPNIVKAHEVYYTRKQIYL' A
#
# COMPACT_ATOMS: atom_id res chain seq x y z
N THR A 1 22.99 -18.71 -20.05
CA THR A 1 22.15 -19.06 -18.88
C THR A 1 21.88 -17.77 -18.14
N ARG A 2 20.66 -17.21 -18.23
CA ARG A 2 20.32 -15.93 -17.59
C ARG A 2 19.96 -16.23 -16.14
N GLU A 3 20.85 -15.92 -15.22
CA GLU A 3 20.59 -15.99 -13.78
C GLU A 3 19.46 -15.00 -13.45
N HIS A 4 18.29 -15.53 -13.09
CA HIS A 4 17.25 -14.74 -12.44
C HIS A 4 17.76 -14.43 -11.03
N ASN A 5 18.28 -13.22 -10.86
CA ASN A 5 18.67 -12.69 -9.56
C ASN A 5 17.40 -12.35 -8.79
N SER A 6 16.79 -13.34 -8.15
CA SER A 6 15.71 -13.15 -7.20
C SER A 6 16.29 -12.56 -5.93
N GLN A 7 16.52 -11.24 -5.91
CA GLN A 7 16.78 -10.55 -4.65
C GLN A 7 15.47 -10.51 -3.87
N ASP A 8 15.43 -11.24 -2.77
CA ASP A 8 14.31 -11.17 -1.83
C ASP A 8 14.32 -9.79 -1.17
N TYR A 9 13.40 -8.92 -1.60
CA TYR A 9 13.19 -7.61 -0.98
C TYR A 9 12.20 -7.75 0.18
N ILE A 10 12.59 -7.22 1.34
CA ILE A 10 11.71 -7.14 2.51
C ILE A 10 10.88 -5.86 2.40
N TYR A 11 9.56 -6.01 2.49
CA TYR A 11 8.62 -4.91 2.48
C TYR A 11 7.85 -4.84 3.79
N ALA A 12 7.41 -3.63 4.15
CA ALA A 12 6.38 -3.45 5.16
C ALA A 12 5.01 -3.68 4.51
N LEU A 13 4.16 -4.49 5.16
CA LEU A 13 2.78 -4.71 4.73
C LEU A 13 1.83 -4.11 5.78
N LYS A 14 1.07 -3.08 5.41
CA LYS A 14 0.06 -2.47 6.25
C LYS A 14 -1.30 -3.09 5.92
N SER A 15 -1.89 -3.83 6.86
CA SER A 15 -3.25 -4.39 6.72
C SER A 15 -4.26 -3.56 7.50
N ILE A 16 -5.35 -3.16 6.83
CA ILE A 16 -6.40 -2.31 7.38
C ILE A 16 -7.73 -3.05 7.28
N ILE A 17 -8.40 -3.27 8.41
CA ILE A 17 -9.71 -3.95 8.46
C ILE A 17 -10.83 -2.92 8.27
N LEU A 18 -11.71 -3.18 7.30
CA LEU A 18 -12.78 -2.30 6.87
C LEU A 18 -14.13 -2.54 7.59
N ASP A 19 -14.27 -3.64 8.34
CA ASP A 19 -15.55 -4.04 8.95
C ASP A 19 -16.09 -3.04 10.00
N ARG A 20 -15.29 -2.06 10.44
CA ARG A 20 -15.65 -1.09 11.51
C ARG A 20 -15.27 0.36 11.20
N VAL A 21 -14.95 0.69 9.96
CA VAL A 21 -14.55 2.06 9.58
C VAL A 21 -15.73 2.83 9.01
N SER A 22 -15.76 4.13 9.31
CA SER A 22 -16.75 5.04 8.74
C SER A 22 -16.48 5.26 7.25
N SER A 23 -17.51 5.67 6.50
CA SER A 23 -17.34 6.06 5.08
C SER A 23 -16.34 7.22 4.92
N VAL A 24 -16.35 8.17 5.86
CA VAL A 24 -15.40 9.28 5.89
C VAL A 24 -13.96 8.79 6.00
N PHE A 25 -13.70 7.83 6.90
CA PHE A 25 -12.37 7.25 7.03
C PHE A 25 -11.92 6.52 5.75
N LEU A 26 -12.85 5.85 5.06
CA LEU A 26 -12.54 5.20 3.78
C LEU A 26 -12.12 6.21 2.70
N ASP A 27 -12.75 7.38 2.66
CA ASP A 27 -12.43 8.41 1.69
C ASP A 27 -11.07 9.07 2.00
N GLU A 28 -10.79 9.34 3.27
CA GLU A 28 -9.47 9.81 3.70
C GLU A 28 -8.38 8.78 3.41
N LEU A 29 -8.65 7.49 3.67
CA LEU A 29 -7.71 6.42 3.38
C LEU A 29 -7.42 6.31 1.88
N ARG A 30 -8.43 6.45 1.01
CA ARG A 30 -8.21 6.50 -0.45
C ARG A 30 -7.32 7.68 -0.84
N ASN A 31 -7.53 8.84 -0.21
CA ASN A 31 -6.69 10.01 -0.45
C ASN A 31 -5.24 9.79 0.00
N GLU A 32 -5.02 9.23 1.19
CA GLU A 32 -3.69 8.85 1.69
C GLU A 32 -2.96 7.94 0.69
N ILE A 33 -3.65 6.91 0.19
CA ILE A 33 -3.09 5.96 -0.79
C ILE A 33 -2.69 6.66 -2.09
N LEU A 34 -3.56 7.53 -2.61
CA LEU A 34 -3.29 8.26 -3.86
C LEU A 34 -2.06 9.18 -3.71
N ILE A 35 -1.97 9.90 -2.59
CA ILE A 35 -0.83 10.75 -2.28
C ILE A 35 0.45 9.90 -2.20
N LEU A 36 0.47 8.83 -1.39
CA LEU A 36 1.64 7.95 -1.23
C LEU A 36 2.10 7.30 -2.54
N ARG A 37 1.19 7.01 -3.47
CA ARG A 37 1.54 6.47 -4.80
C ARG A 37 2.15 7.51 -5.73
N SER A 38 1.82 8.79 -5.55
CA SER A 38 2.34 9.89 -6.36
C SER A 38 3.68 10.45 -5.88
N LEU A 39 4.06 10.18 -4.64
CA LEU A 39 5.31 10.66 -4.05
C LEU A 39 6.49 9.80 -4.53
N ASP A 40 7.47 10.44 -5.17
CA ASP A 40 8.70 9.81 -5.62
C ASP A 40 9.89 10.65 -5.14
N HIS A 41 10.33 10.38 -3.91
CA HIS A 41 11.38 11.16 -3.25
C HIS A 41 12.25 10.25 -2.37
N PRO A 42 13.58 10.42 -2.34
CA PRO A 42 14.49 9.53 -1.62
C PRO A 42 14.22 9.41 -0.11
N ASN A 43 13.60 10.43 0.49
CA ASN A 43 13.29 10.48 1.94
C ASN A 43 11.80 10.28 2.26
N ILE A 44 10.99 9.85 1.29
CA ILE A 44 9.55 9.60 1.50
C ILE A 44 9.25 8.15 1.12
N VAL A 45 8.58 7.43 2.01
CA VAL A 45 8.19 6.04 1.75
C VAL A 45 7.15 5.99 0.63
N LYS A 46 7.42 5.15 -0.37
CA LYS A 46 6.55 4.91 -1.51
C LYS A 46 5.64 3.72 -1.25
N ALA A 47 4.36 3.85 -1.59
CA ALA A 47 3.48 2.70 -1.65
C ALA A 47 3.81 1.88 -2.91
N HIS A 48 4.34 0.66 -2.73
CA HIS A 48 4.73 -0.21 -3.84
C HIS A 48 3.50 -0.78 -4.56
N GLU A 49 2.58 -1.38 -3.79
CA GLU A 49 1.40 -2.05 -4.31
C GLU A 49 0.23 -1.85 -3.36
N VAL A 50 -1.00 -1.96 -3.88
CA VAL A 50 -2.21 -1.84 -3.06
C VAL A 50 -3.21 -2.90 -3.48
N TYR A 51 -3.67 -3.68 -2.51
CA TYR A 51 -4.64 -4.75 -2.73
C TYR A 51 -5.94 -4.48 -1.97
N TYR A 52 -7.06 -4.58 -2.67
CA TYR A 52 -8.38 -4.37 -2.11
C TYR A 52 -9.13 -5.69 -2.01
N THR A 53 -9.69 -5.95 -0.84
CA THR A 53 -10.67 -7.02 -0.62
C THR A 53 -11.96 -6.42 -0.07
N ARG A 54 -13.01 -7.24 0.07
CA ARG A 54 -14.29 -6.76 0.63
C ARG A 54 -14.17 -6.20 2.05
N LYS A 55 -13.21 -6.73 2.83
CA LYS A 55 -13.09 -6.47 4.26
C LYS A 55 -11.77 -5.84 4.66
N GLN A 56 -10.79 -5.79 3.77
CA GLN A 56 -9.43 -5.36 4.09
C GLN A 56 -8.77 -4.66 2.92
N ILE A 57 -7.88 -3.72 3.24
CA ILE A 57 -6.92 -3.11 2.32
C ILE A 57 -5.52 -3.49 2.79
N TYR A 58 -4.66 -3.81 1.82
CA TYR A 58 -3.25 -4.07 2.03
C TYR A 58 -2.44 -3.03 1.26
N LEU A 59 -1.49 -2.39 1.94
CA LEU A 59 -0.52 -1.44 1.39
C LEU A 59 0.91 -1.95 1.60
#